data_AF-A0A533SJF5-F1
#
_entry.id   AF-A0A533SJF5-F1
#
_cell.length_a   1.000
_cell.length_b   1.000
_cell.length_c   1.000
_cell.angle_alpha   90.00
_cell.angle_beta   90.00
_cell.angle_gamma   90.00
#
_symmetry.space_group_name_H-M   'P 1'
#
loop_
_entity.id
_entity.type
_entity.pdbx_description
1 polymer ?
#
loop_
_entity_poly.entity_id
_entity_poly.type
_entity_poly.pdbx_seq_one_letter_code
_entity_poly.pdbx_strand_id
1 'polypeptide(L)' 'FQTLAGFVLSRLGHIPKASEHFHWNDYRFEVVDMDGNRIDKVLISFVNQKSEKTGD' A
#
# COMPACT_ATOMS: atom_id res chain seq x y z
N PHE A 1 0.94 -15.15 -3.79
CA PHE A 1 2.17 -14.37 -3.51
C PHE A 1 2.84 -14.97 -2.29
N GLN A 2 4.17 -14.95 -2.22
CA GLN A 2 4.92 -15.48 -1.06
C GLN A 2 5.65 -14.38 -0.28
N THR A 3 5.66 -13.15 -0.78
CA THR A 3 6.32 -11.99 -0.15
C THR A 3 5.37 -10.80 -0.07
N LEU A 4 5.65 -9.86 0.85
CA LEU A 4 4.88 -8.62 0.98
C LEU A 4 4.94 -7.77 -0.30
N ALA A 5 6.12 -7.66 -0.93
CA ALA A 5 6.26 -6.96 -2.20
C ALA A 5 5.38 -7.58 -3.31
N GLY A 6 5.35 -8.92 -3.40
CA GLY A 6 4.49 -9.62 -4.35
C GLY A 6 3.00 -9.40 -4.07
N PHE A 7 2.60 -9.30 -2.80
CA PHE A 7 1.25 -8.92 -2.41
C PHE A 7 0.91 -7.49 -2.85
N VAL A 8 1.79 -6.51 -2.58
CA VAL A 8 1.60 -5.11 -3.00
C VAL A 8 1.48 -4.99 -4.52
N LEU A 9 2.38 -5.62 -5.28
CA LEU A 9 2.33 -5.63 -6.74
C LEU A 9 1.03 -6.24 -7.27
N SER A 10 0.54 -7.32 -6.66
CA SER A 10 -0.72 -7.93 -7.07
C SER A 10 -1.94 -7.05 -6.83
N ARG A 11 -1.87 -6.15 -5.84
CA ARG A 11 -2.94 -5.22 -5.51
C ARG A 11 -2.93 -3.98 -6.39
N LEU A 12 -1.75 -3.48 -6.74
CA LEU A 12 -1.60 -2.28 -7.58
C LEU A 12 -1.65 -2.60 -9.08
N GLY A 13 -1.15 -3.77 -9.50
CA GLY A 13 -1.18 -4.21 -10.91
C GLY A 13 -0.04 -3.67 -11.79
N HIS A 14 0.84 -2.82 -11.24
CA HIS A 14 2.02 -2.27 -11.91
C HIS A 14 3.18 -2.11 -10.92
N ILE A 15 4.37 -1.75 -11.42
CA ILE A 15 5.51 -1.36 -10.58
C ILE A 15 5.20 0.00 -9.96
N PRO A 16 5.00 0.11 -8.64
CA PRO A 16 4.52 1.32 -8.01
C PRO A 16 5.61 2.37 -7.86
N LYS A 17 5.19 3.61 -7.67
CA LYS A 17 6.01 4.70 -7.16
C LYS A 17 5.89 4.80 -5.64
N ALA A 18 6.84 5.47 -5.01
CA ALA A 18 6.71 5.84 -3.60
C ALA A 18 5.43 6.68 -3.38
N SER A 19 4.83 6.54 -2.21
CA SER A 19 3.54 7.09 -1.76
C SER A 19 2.28 6.49 -2.42
N GLU A 20 2.42 5.61 -3.42
CA GLU A 20 1.29 4.80 -3.85
C GLU A 20 0.87 3.84 -2.74
N HIS A 21 -0.44 3.68 -2.58
CA HIS A 21 -1.01 2.92 -1.48
C HIS A 21 -2.35 2.31 -1.86
N PHE A 22 -2.75 1.30 -1.08
CA PHE A 22 -4.07 0.70 -1.16
C PHE A 22 -4.54 0.28 0.23
N HIS A 23 -5.85 0.08 0.36
CA HIS A 23 -6.45 -0.49 1.57
C HIS A 23 -6.70 -1.99 1.39
N TRP A 24 -6.43 -2.74 2.44
CA TRP A 24 -6.84 -4.13 2.54
C TRP A 24 -7.24 -4.46 3.97
N ASN A 25 -8.51 -4.82 4.16
CA ASN A 25 -9.18 -4.86 5.46
C ASN A 25 -9.04 -3.49 6.16
N ASP A 26 -8.76 -3.48 7.46
CA ASP A 26 -8.59 -2.25 8.25
C ASP A 26 -7.16 -1.68 8.16
N TYR A 27 -6.40 -1.99 7.11
CA TYR A 27 -5.02 -1.55 6.96
C TYR A 27 -4.80 -0.80 5.64
N ARG A 28 -3.96 0.23 5.71
CA ARG A 28 -3.38 0.93 4.56
C ARG A 28 -1.95 0.47 4.37
N PHE A 29 -1.65 0.02 3.16
CA PHE A 29 -0.32 -0.38 2.71
C PHE A 29 0.20 0.72 1.80
N GLU A 30 1.27 1.40 2.19
CA GLU A 30 1.93 2.46 1.42
C GLU A 30 3.35 2.05 1.07
N VAL A 31 3.70 2.15 -0.22
CA VAL A 31 5.09 2.00 -0.68
C VAL A 31 5.85 3.24 -0.27
N VAL A 32 6.84 3.12 0.60
CA VAL A 32 7.64 4.29 1.04
C VAL A 32 9.00 4.35 0.37
N ASP A 33 9.51 3.23 -0.12
CA ASP A 33 10.82 3.16 -0.76
C ASP A 33 10.90 2.08 -1.84
N MET A 34 11.51 2.44 -2.97
CA MET A 34 11.71 1.59 -4.14
C MET A 34 13.19 1.52 -4.48
N ASP A 35 13.74 0.31 -4.56
CA ASP A 35 15.08 0.04 -5.07
C ASP A 35 14.99 -0.43 -6.53
N GLY A 36 14.95 0.52 -7.45
CA GLY A 36 14.64 0.24 -8.86
C GLY A 36 13.23 -0.37 -8.98
N ASN A 37 13.14 -1.61 -9.46
CA ASN A 37 11.87 -2.34 -9.60
C ASN A 37 11.49 -3.17 -8.35
N ARG A 38 12.31 -3.13 -7.30
CA ARG A 38 12.05 -3.86 -6.04
C ARG A 38 11.42 -2.92 -5.03
N ILE A 39 10.29 -3.33 -4.45
CA ILE A 39 9.74 -2.67 -3.27
C ILE A 39 10.64 -3.02 -2.08
N ASP A 40 11.32 -2.02 -1.51
CA ASP A 40 12.22 -2.23 -0.37
C ASP A 40 11.48 -2.03 0.96
N LYS A 41 10.67 -0.97 1.05
CA LYS A 41 9.92 -0.65 2.28
C LYS A 41 8.45 -0.36 2.02
N VAL A 42 7.64 -0.91 2.91
CA VAL A 42 6.18 -0.70 2.95
C VAL A 42 5.80 -0.27 4.35
N LEU A 43 5.09 0.84 4.46
CA LEU A 43 4.43 1.26 5.70
C LEU A 43 3.04 0.63 5.75
N ILE A 44 2.73 -0.02 6.86
CA ILE A 44 1.40 -0.57 7.14
C ILE A 44 0.83 0.19 8.32
N SER A 45 -0.32 0.84 8.13
CA SER A 45 -1.02 1.54 9.20
C SER A 45 -2.44 1.01 9.34
N PHE A 46 -2.96 1.00 10.57
CA PHE A 46 -4.36 0.70 10.82
C PHE A 46 -5.21 1.92 10.43
N VAL A 47 -6.21 1.72 9.59
CA VAL A 47 -7.17 2.74 9.20
C VAL A 47 -8.29 2.72 10.23
N ASN A 48 -8.24 3.63 11.20
CA ASN A 48 -9.32 3.77 12.16
C ASN A 48 -10.58 4.22 11.39
N GLN A 49 -11.66 3.42 11.40
CA GLN A 49 -12.89 3.65 10.62
C GLN A 49 -13.67 4.94 11.00
N LYS A 50 -13.06 5.89 11.73
CA LYS A 50 -13.67 7.17 12.10
C LYS A 50 -13.49 8.28 11.06
N SER A 51 -12.92 8.01 9.89
CA SER A 51 -12.67 9.05 8.88
C SER A 51 -13.23 8.71 7.50
N GLU A 52 -14.52 8.37 7.40
CA GLU A 52 -15.29 8.48 6.14
C GLU A 52 -16.72 8.98 6.44
N LYS A 53 -16.81 10.23 6.86
CA LYS A 53 -17.95 11.11 6.58
C LYS A 53 -17.42 12.52 6.39
N THR A 54 -17.20 12.92 5.13
CA THR A 54 -17.18 14.29 4.54
C THR A 54 -16.56 14.13 3.15
N GLY A 55 -17.38 14.09 2.09
CA GLY A 55 -17.55 15.21 1.12
C GLY A 55 -16.65 14.93 -0.10
N ASP A 56 -17.09 14.90 -1.36
CA ASP A 56 -18.14 15.59 -2.11
C ASP A 56 -18.45 14.75 -3.38
#